data_AF-A0A5A7R429-F1
#
_entry.id   AF-A0A5A7R429-F1
#
_cell.length_a   1.000
_cell.length_b   1.000
_cell.length_c   1.000
_cell.angle_alpha   90.00
_cell.angle_beta   90.00
_cell.angle_gamma   90.00
#
_symmetry.space_group_name_H-M   'P 1'
#
loop_
_entity.id
_entity.type
_entity.pdbx_description
1 polymer ?
#
loop_
_entity_poly.entity_id
_entity_poly.type
_entity_poly.pdbx_seq_one_letter_code
_entity_poly.pdbx_strand_id
1 'polypeptide(L)'
;MKKMSCGSDLTKLYVPFCKEGNGHWLALEIDLSQRCIYVYDSETSVMRRAQLERQLEPIRVVVPMLLTKLNANYSAEKFDWKRLTSPSQSNGDGDHGTYLESRDLKYSSKSMDVSRWDIE
;
A
#
# COMPACT_ATOMS: atom_id res chain seq x y z
N MET A 1 -20.60 9.03 30.64
CA MET A 1 -20.37 9.19 29.18
C MET A 1 -19.75 7.90 28.66
N LYS A 2 -20.41 7.21 27.73
CA LYS A 2 -19.94 5.95 27.17
C LYS A 2 -18.99 6.28 26.03
N LYS A 3 -17.68 6.05 26.20
CA LYS A 3 -16.71 6.14 25.10
C LYS A 3 -17.14 5.11 24.05
N MET A 4 -17.47 5.57 22.86
CA MET A 4 -17.55 4.69 21.70
C MET A 4 -16.12 4.21 21.43
N SER A 5 -15.85 2.97 21.80
CA SER A 5 -14.67 2.24 21.32
C SER A 5 -15.01 1.78 19.91
N CYS A 6 -14.31 2.35 18.92
CA CYS A 6 -14.32 1.79 17.57
C CYS A 6 -13.53 0.48 17.65
N GLY A 7 -14.24 -0.64 17.60
CA GLY A 7 -13.68 -1.97 17.71
C GLY A 7 -12.93 -2.36 16.43
N SER A 8 -11.62 -2.10 16.43
CA SER A 8 -10.56 -2.89 15.79
C SER A 8 -9.30 -2.03 15.81
N ASP A 9 -8.22 -2.51 16.42
CA ASP A 9 -6.89 -1.90 16.27
C ASP A 9 -6.53 -1.94 14.78
N LEU A 10 -6.85 -0.87 14.05
CA LEU A 10 -6.51 -0.75 12.64
C LEU A 10 -5.00 -0.67 12.55
N THR A 11 -4.37 -1.81 12.25
CA THR A 11 -2.91 -1.92 12.14
C THR A 11 -2.42 -1.78 10.72
N LYS A 12 -3.29 -1.95 9.72
CA LYS A 12 -2.90 -1.98 8.31
C LYS A 12 -3.81 -1.13 7.42
N LEU A 13 -3.21 -0.43 6.48
CA LEU A 13 -3.90 0.31 5.41
C LEU A 13 -3.47 -0.26 4.05
N TYR A 14 -4.43 -0.47 3.16
CA TYR A 14 -4.18 -0.89 1.78
C TYR A 14 -4.44 0.29 0.85
N VAL A 15 -3.41 0.76 0.14
CA VAL A 15 -3.47 1.96 -0.70
C VAL A 15 -3.00 1.63 -2.11
N PRO A 16 -3.87 1.77 -3.14
CA PRO A 16 -3.41 1.72 -4.52
C PRO A 16 -2.60 2.99 -4.82
N PHE A 17 -1.47 2.83 -5.51
CA PHE A 17 -0.57 3.92 -5.85
C PHE A 17 -0.24 3.86 -7.33
N CYS A 18 -0.66 4.88 -8.09
CA CYS A 18 -0.34 5.00 -9.52
C CYS A 18 0.65 6.13 -9.74
N LYS A 19 1.68 5.86 -10.53
CA LYS A 19 2.55 6.93 -11.03
C LYS A 19 1.84 7.67 -12.17
N GLU A 20 1.71 8.99 -12.04
CA GLU A 20 1.21 9.82 -13.14
C GLU A 20 2.03 9.63 -14.43
N GLY A 21 1.31 9.49 -15.54
CA GLY A 21 1.89 9.45 -16.90
C GLY A 21 2.38 8.10 -17.39
N ASN A 22 2.34 7.01 -16.59
CA ASN A 22 2.86 5.71 -17.05
C ASN A 22 1.93 4.51 -16.81
N GLY A 23 0.73 4.71 -16.26
CA GLY A 23 -0.27 3.65 -16.06
C GLY A 23 0.17 2.50 -15.14
N HIS A 24 1.31 2.64 -14.46
CA HIS A 24 1.88 1.61 -13.61
C HIS A 24 1.34 1.73 -12.18
N TRP A 25 0.63 0.69 -11.76
CA TRP A 25 -0.01 0.59 -10.46
C TRP A 25 0.82 -0.26 -9.49
N LEU A 26 0.96 0.24 -8.28
CA LEU A 26 1.55 -0.41 -7.13
C LEU A 26 0.47 -0.61 -6.07
N ALA A 27 0.54 -1.71 -5.33
CA ALA A 27 -0.23 -1.85 -4.10
C ALA A 27 0.69 -1.61 -2.89
N LEU A 28 0.25 -0.74 -1.98
CA LEU A 28 0.93 -0.45 -0.73
C LEU A 28 0.16 -1.09 0.43
N GLU A 29 0.84 -1.88 1.25
CA GLU A 29 0.38 -2.23 2.59
C GLU A 29 1.18 -1.40 3.59
N ILE A 30 0.50 -0.49 4.29
CA ILE A 30 1.09 0.37 5.32
C ILE A 30 0.76 -0.25 6.67
N ASP A 31 1.76 -0.88 7.30
CA ASP A 31 1.63 -1.47 8.62
C ASP A 31 2.00 -0.42 9.69
N LEU A 32 0.99 0.07 10.40
CA LEU A 32 1.11 1.08 11.47
C LEU A 32 1.71 0.49 12.75
N SER A 33 1.65 -0.83 12.95
CA SER A 33 2.28 -1.51 14.08
C SER A 33 3.78 -1.66 13.85
N GLN A 34 4.15 -2.14 12.66
CA GLN A 34 5.54 -2.38 12.27
C GLN A 34 6.24 -1.14 11.75
N ARG A 35 5.48 -0.06 11.49
CA ARG A 35 5.98 1.22 10.94
C ARG A 35 6.71 1.00 9.62
N CYS A 36 6.12 0.15 8.77
CA CYS A 36 6.72 -0.27 7.51
C CYS A 36 5.70 -0.24 6.38
N ILE A 37 6.12 0.24 5.21
CA ILE A 37 5.37 0.20 3.96
C ILE A 37 5.87 -0.98 3.12
N TYR A 38 5.01 -1.96 2.85
CA TYR A 38 5.27 -3.03 1.91
C TYR A 38 4.73 -2.66 0.54
N VAL A 39 5.61 -2.67 -0.46
CA VAL A 39 5.28 -2.31 -1.84
C VAL A 39 5.24 -3.57 -2.68
N TYR A 40 4.06 -3.87 -3.20
CA TYR A 40 3.83 -4.93 -4.18
C TYR A 40 3.95 -4.30 -5.57
N ASP A 41 5.02 -4.67 -6.27
CA ASP A 41 5.40 -4.14 -7.57
C ASP A 41 5.53 -5.32 -8.54
N SER A 42 4.54 -5.45 -9.43
CA SER A 42 4.49 -6.53 -10.42
C SER A 42 5.53 -6.35 -11.53
N GLU A 43 6.03 -5.13 -11.76
CA GLU A 43 6.96 -4.84 -12.84
C GLU A 43 8.07 -3.88 -12.38
N THR A 44 9.02 -4.43 -11.63
CA THR A 44 10.08 -3.65 -10.98
C THR A 44 11.03 -2.92 -11.94
N SER A 45 11.02 -3.27 -13.22
CA SER A 45 11.77 -2.60 -14.30
C SER A 45 11.22 -1.21 -14.62
N VAL A 46 9.91 -0.99 -14.45
CA VAL A 46 9.21 0.25 -14.80
C VAL A 46 9.56 1.40 -13.84
N MET A 47 9.68 1.08 -12.55
CA MET A 47 10.04 2.07 -11.53
C MET A 47 11.31 1.67 -10.80
N ARG A 48 12.41 2.38 -11.06
CA ARG A 48 13.68 2.15 -10.35
C ARG A 48 13.52 2.46 -8.86
N ARG A 49 14.27 1.75 -8.02
CA ARG A 49 14.26 1.89 -6.55
C ARG A 49 14.36 3.35 -6.07
N ALA A 50 15.31 4.12 -6.60
CA ALA A 50 15.49 5.53 -6.22
C ALA A 50 14.32 6.45 -6.66
N GLN A 51 13.58 6.07 -7.70
CA GLN A 51 12.34 6.77 -8.07
C GLN A 51 11.22 6.39 -7.10
N LEU A 52 11.03 5.11 -6.81
CA LEU A 52 10.04 4.65 -5.85
C LEU A 52 10.27 5.27 -4.47
N GLU A 53 11.50 5.31 -3.99
CA GLU A 53 11.82 5.94 -2.70
C GLU A 53 11.39 7.41 -2.64
N ARG A 54 11.68 8.19 -3.69
CA ARG A 54 11.23 9.58 -3.78
C ARG A 54 9.72 9.72 -3.77
N GLN A 55 9.00 8.77 -4.37
CA GLN A 55 7.53 8.77 -4.39
C GLN A 55 6.92 8.36 -3.04
N LEU A 56 7.58 7.46 -2.30
CA LEU A 56 7.12 7.02 -0.98
C LEU A 56 7.48 8.00 0.14
N GLU A 57 8.50 8.85 -0.05
CA GLU A 57 9.01 9.74 1.01
C GLU A 57 7.91 10.60 1.67
N PRO A 58 6.96 11.22 0.92
CA PRO A 58 5.86 11.94 1.55
C PRO A 58 5.01 11.05 2.47
N ILE A 59 4.71 9.82 2.05
CA ILE A 59 3.91 8.87 2.85
C ILE A 59 4.67 8.45 4.10
N ARG A 60 5.97 8.15 3.95
CA ARG A 60 6.85 7.73 5.06
C ARG A 60 6.95 8.75 6.18
N VAL A 61 6.79 10.04 5.86
CA VAL A 61 6.90 11.14 6.82
C VAL A 61 5.52 11.60 7.31
N VAL A 62 4.56 11.78 6.40
CA VAL A 62 3.25 12.37 6.74
C VAL A 62 2.41 11.40 7.56
N VAL A 63 2.43 10.10 7.27
CA VAL A 63 1.64 9.11 8.04
C VAL A 63 2.02 9.09 9.52
N PRO A 64 3.30 8.90 9.92
CA PRO A 64 3.67 8.96 11.34
C PRO A 64 3.38 10.34 11.96
N MET A 65 3.59 11.44 11.23
CA MET A 65 3.26 12.79 11.71
C MET A 65 1.76 12.98 11.98
N LEU A 66 0.88 12.36 11.21
CA LEU A 66 -0.57 12.42 11.46
C LEU A 66 -0.95 11.51 12.63
N LEU A 67 -0.34 10.33 12.75
CA LEU A 67 -0.59 9.40 13.84
C LEU A 67 -0.19 9.98 15.19
N THR A 68 0.90 10.76 15.27
CA THR A 68 1.30 11.43 16.52
C THR A 68 0.29 12.47 16.99
N LYS A 69 -0.45 13.10 16.08
CA LYS A 69 -1.55 14.02 16.41
C LYS A 69 -2.77 13.29 16.99
N LEU A 70 -2.98 12.03 16.61
CA LEU A 70 -4.08 11.19 17.09
C LEU A 70 -3.69 10.42 18.37
N ASN A 71 -2.42 10.06 18.51
CA ASN A 71 -1.86 9.35 19.64
C ASN A 71 -0.45 9.90 19.94
N ALA A 72 -0.34 10.71 21.01
CA ALA A 72 0.92 11.35 21.39
C ALA A 72 2.07 10.38 21.73
N ASN A 73 1.75 9.11 22.03
CA ASN A 73 2.75 8.07 22.29
C ASN A 73 3.23 7.36 21.02
N TYR A 74 2.63 7.65 19.87
CA TYR A 74 3.06 7.10 18.60
C TYR A 74 4.34 7.82 18.13
N SER A 75 5.33 7.08 17.66
CA SER A 75 6.60 7.67 17.24
C SER A 75 6.48 8.41 15.91
N ALA A 76 7.08 9.60 15.85
CA ALA A 76 7.11 10.46 14.67
C ALA A 76 8.21 10.09 13.66
N GLU A 77 9.08 9.12 13.95
CA GLU A 77 10.13 8.76 12.99
C GLU A 77 9.51 8.20 11.71
N LYS A 78 10.20 8.43 10.60
CA LYS A 78 9.77 7.98 9.28
C LYS A 78 9.56 6.47 9.24
N PHE A 79 8.56 6.05 8.48
CA PHE A 79 8.36 4.62 8.23
C PHE A 79 9.50 4.06 7.38
N ASP A 80 9.84 2.80 7.64
CA ASP A 80 10.65 2.01 6.73
C ASP A 80 9.82 1.54 5.54
N TRP A 81 10.48 1.04 4.50
CA TRP A 81 9.79 0.48 3.36
C TRP A 81 10.56 -0.68 2.75
N LYS A 82 9.81 -1.65 2.21
CA LYS A 82 10.32 -2.85 1.56
C LYS A 82 9.59 -3.09 0.26
N ARG A 83 10.33 -3.23 -0.83
CA ARG A 83 9.77 -3.71 -2.11
C ARG A 83 9.74 -5.24 -2.06
N LEU A 84 8.57 -5.80 -2.23
CA LEU A 84 8.39 -7.24 -2.38
C LEU A 84 8.50 -7.57 -3.86
N THR A 85 9.52 -8.36 -4.22
CA THR A 85 9.70 -8.84 -5.58
C THR A 85 8.85 -10.08 -5.80
N SER A 86 7.97 -10.06 -6.79
CA SER A 86 7.31 -11.27 -7.27
C SER A 86 8.35 -12.27 -7.79
N PRO A 87 8.18 -13.58 -7.56
CA PRO A 87 9.01 -14.58 -8.23
C PRO A 87 8.75 -14.49 -9.74
N SER A 88 9.75 -14.01 -10.49
CA SER A 88 9.94 -14.10 -11.95
C SER A 88 8.67 -14.27 -12.79
N GLN A 89 8.18 -13.17 -13.37
CA GLN A 89 7.27 -13.21 -14.52
C GLN A 89 7.96 -13.94 -15.68
N SER A 90 7.49 -15.14 -16.00
CA SER A 90 7.80 -15.79 -17.26
C SER A 90 6.56 -15.69 -18.15
N ASN A 91 6.72 -14.94 -19.23
CA ASN A 91 5.94 -14.92 -20.47
C ASN A 91 4.46 -14.52 -20.37
N GLY A 92 4.14 -13.34 -20.92
CA GLY A 92 2.80 -13.03 -21.42
C GLY A 92 2.40 -11.59 -21.17
N ASP A 93 2.66 -10.72 -22.15
CA ASP A 93 2.00 -9.43 -22.27
C ASP A 93 0.48 -9.64 -22.30
N GLY A 94 -0.25 -9.08 -21.32
CA GLY A 94 -1.70 -9.01 -21.43
C GLY A 94 -2.54 -9.00 -20.16
N ASP A 95 -1.99 -9.29 -18.97
CA ASP A 95 -2.84 -9.39 -17.77
C ASP A 95 -2.11 -8.98 -16.48
N HIS A 96 -1.81 -7.68 -16.35
CA HIS A 96 -1.05 -7.14 -15.21
C HIS A 96 -1.87 -7.04 -13.92
N GLY A 97 -3.18 -7.33 -13.97
CA GLY A 97 -4.11 -7.26 -12.83
C GLY A 97 -4.35 -8.58 -12.09
N THR A 98 -3.97 -9.73 -12.67
CA THR A 98 -4.40 -11.06 -12.18
C THR A 98 -3.36 -11.80 -11.33
N TYR A 99 -2.10 -11.37 -11.31
CA TYR A 99 -1.02 -12.05 -10.57
C TYR A 99 -0.91 -11.74 -9.08
N LEU A 100 -2.00 -11.26 -8.50
CA LEU A 100 -2.16 -11.07 -7.07
C LEU A 100 -2.87 -12.30 -6.46
N GLU A 101 -2.54 -13.53 -6.89
CA GLU A 101 -3.23 -14.76 -6.45
C GLU A 101 -2.47 -15.61 -5.43
N SER A 102 -1.47 -15.05 -4.75
CA SER A 102 -0.92 -15.67 -3.53
C SER A 102 -1.82 -15.28 -2.37
N ARG A 103 -2.74 -16.18 -1.98
CA ARG A 103 -3.62 -16.27 -0.78
C ARG A 103 -3.98 -14.99 0.03
N ASP A 104 -3.05 -14.10 0.30
CA ASP A 104 -3.20 -12.80 0.97
C ASP A 104 -4.05 -11.79 0.17
N LEU A 105 -4.11 -11.90 -1.16
CA LEU A 105 -4.86 -10.98 -2.03
C LEU A 105 -6.28 -11.45 -2.41
N LYS A 106 -6.70 -12.67 -2.03
CA LYS A 106 -8.12 -13.06 -2.15
C LYS A 106 -9.05 -12.15 -1.35
N TYR A 107 -8.54 -11.51 -0.29
CA TYR A 107 -9.26 -10.47 0.45
C TYR A 107 -9.26 -9.11 -0.27
N SER A 108 -8.21 -8.79 -1.03
CA SER A 108 -8.09 -7.52 -1.76
C SER A 108 -8.88 -7.53 -3.07
N SER A 109 -8.88 -8.65 -3.82
CA SER A 109 -9.53 -8.74 -5.13
C SER A 109 -11.08 -8.70 -5.03
N LYS A 110 -11.68 -9.20 -3.93
CA LYS A 110 -13.11 -9.00 -3.64
C LYS A 110 -13.47 -7.57 -3.20
N SER A 111 -12.49 -6.79 -2.75
CA SER A 111 -12.63 -5.40 -2.29
C SER A 111 -12.39 -4.39 -3.43
N MET A 112 -11.55 -4.77 -4.39
CA MET A 112 -11.11 -3.95 -5.53
C MET A 112 -11.89 -4.21 -6.84
N ASP A 113 -13.10 -4.76 -6.75
CA ASP A 113 -14.04 -4.72 -7.90
C ASP A 113 -14.48 -3.27 -8.13
N VAL A 114 -13.72 -2.55 -8.95
CA VAL A 114 -13.94 -1.14 -9.29
C VAL A 114 -15.29 -0.92 -10.01
N SER A 115 -15.85 -1.97 -10.63
CA SER A 115 -17.18 -1.97 -11.25
C SER A 115 -18.33 -1.82 -10.26
N ARG A 116 -18.05 -1.86 -8.95
CA ARG A 116 -19.03 -1.69 -7.87
C ARG A 116 -18.97 -0.31 -7.20
N TRP A 117 -18.02 0.54 -7.59
CA TRP A 117 -17.94 1.92 -7.09
C TRP A 117 -18.64 2.85 -8.07
N ASP A 118 -19.96 2.70 -8.18
CA ASP A 118 -20.82 3.79 -8.67
C ASP A 118 -20.78 4.89 -7.59
N ILE A 119 -20.13 6.00 -7.93
CA ILE A 119 -20.23 7.24 -7.17
C ILE A 119 -21.40 8.01 -7.80
N GLU A 120 -22.57 7.96 -7.17
CA GLU A 120 -23.66 8.93 -7.41
C GLU A 120 -23.25 10.34 -6.97
#